data_AF-A0A9E2D2V7-F1
#
_entry.id   AF-A0A9E2D2V7-F1
#
_cell.length_a   1.000
_cell.length_b   1.000
_cell.length_c   1.000
_cell.angle_alpha   90.00
_cell.angle_beta   90.00
_cell.angle_gamma   90.00
#
_symmetry.space_group_name_H-M   'P 1'
#
loop_
_entity.id
_entity.type
_entity.pdbx_description
1 polymer ?
#
loop_
_entity_poly.entity_id
_entity_poly.type
_entity_poly.pdbx_seq_one_letter_code
_entity_poly.pdbx_strand_id
1 'polypeptide(L)'
;MNKKSAHKKYSLRNLLGSACAVAMLLALPVQLLAGEATPPGQIPEKITINVQTSCPQIADLDQDKKEVKEFSHKLHAEKYLLGKSAFAAHPYTDAFTCAACHTGAESPEAITGADKCERLTAAIEKEGGPKKYKEMMHAVCQNCHKNMQKAGESKSGPAKCNECHSK
;
A
#
# COMPACT_ATOMS: atom_id res chain seq x y z
N MET A 1 -76.89 62.16 -1.06
CA MET A 1 -77.39 61.05 -1.92
C MET A 1 -76.21 60.14 -2.24
N ASN A 2 -76.14 58.99 -1.57
CA ASN A 2 -76.48 57.66 -2.10
C ASN A 2 -75.39 57.09 -3.03
N LYS A 3 -74.63 56.09 -2.52
CA LYS A 3 -74.75 54.67 -2.87
C LYS A 3 -73.84 54.26 -4.04
N LYS A 4 -72.77 53.52 -3.75
CA LYS A 4 -72.74 52.05 -3.88
C LYS A 4 -71.33 51.50 -3.74
N SER A 5 -71.26 50.49 -2.87
CA SER A 5 -70.17 49.56 -2.66
C SER A 5 -69.80 48.81 -3.94
N ALA A 6 -68.51 48.56 -4.14
CA ALA A 6 -68.02 47.45 -4.92
C ALA A 6 -66.90 46.76 -4.14
N HIS A 7 -67.18 45.52 -3.75
CA HIS A 7 -66.27 44.59 -3.13
C HIS A 7 -65.05 44.34 -4.02
N LYS A 8 -63.85 44.44 -3.45
CA LYS A 8 -62.66 43.78 -4.00
C LYS A 8 -61.88 43.16 -2.84
N LYS A 9 -62.10 41.86 -2.62
CA LYS A 9 -61.25 41.03 -1.76
C LYS A 9 -60.03 40.62 -2.58
N TYR A 10 -58.89 41.25 -2.32
CA TYR A 10 -57.59 40.69 -2.71
C TYR A 10 -56.70 40.67 -1.49
N SER A 11 -56.38 39.43 -1.08
CA SER A 11 -55.37 39.09 -0.10
C SER A 11 -54.03 39.67 -0.55
N LEU A 12 -53.48 40.57 0.26
CA LEU A 12 -52.13 41.10 0.07
C LEU A 12 -51.56 41.43 1.45
N ARG A 13 -50.66 40.57 1.92
CA ARG A 13 -49.30 40.92 2.34
C ARG A 13 -48.76 39.81 3.24
N ASN A 14 -48.12 38.85 2.57
CA ASN A 14 -47.10 38.03 3.20
C ASN A 14 -46.01 38.96 3.72
N LEU A 15 -45.69 38.75 4.99
CA LEU A 15 -44.60 39.37 5.71
C LEU A 15 -43.26 39.05 5.06
N LEU A 16 -42.41 40.06 5.11
CA LEU A 16 -40.96 40.02 5.00
C LEU A 16 -40.35 38.83 5.74
N GLY A 17 -39.25 38.30 5.20
CA GLY A 17 -38.33 37.51 6.02
C GLY A 17 -37.26 36.78 5.22
N SER A 18 -36.23 37.52 4.81
CA SER A 18 -34.94 37.01 4.33
C SER A 18 -34.36 35.93 5.26
N ALA A 19 -33.96 34.79 4.72
CA ALA A 19 -32.96 33.92 5.35
C ALA A 19 -32.24 33.06 4.28
N CYS A 20 -31.02 33.49 3.97
CA CYS A 20 -29.85 32.70 3.61
C CYS A 20 -30.03 31.38 2.86
N ALA A 21 -29.57 31.41 1.60
CA ALA A 21 -29.00 30.27 0.91
C ALA A 21 -27.88 29.62 1.74
N VAL A 22 -28.00 28.33 2.07
CA VAL A 22 -26.84 27.49 2.44
C VAL A 22 -27.05 26.07 1.90
N ALA A 23 -26.11 25.71 1.01
CA ALA A 23 -25.58 24.37 0.75
C ALA A 23 -26.56 23.23 0.41
N MET A 24 -26.75 23.02 -0.90
CA MET A 24 -26.90 21.65 -1.40
C MET A 24 -25.56 20.93 -1.16
N LEU A 25 -25.48 20.16 -0.07
CA LEU A 25 -24.44 19.18 0.14
C LEU A 25 -24.55 18.13 -0.97
N LEU A 26 -23.59 18.19 -1.88
CA LEU A 26 -23.26 17.14 -2.83
C LEU A 26 -23.07 15.83 -2.06
N ALA A 27 -24.03 14.92 -2.18
CA ALA A 27 -23.85 13.52 -1.84
C ALA A 27 -22.88 12.90 -2.85
N LEU A 28 -21.58 13.13 -2.64
CA LEU A 28 -20.53 12.34 -3.26
C LEU A 28 -20.51 10.98 -2.51
N PRO A 29 -20.72 9.84 -3.19
CA PRO A 29 -20.37 8.57 -2.60
C PRO A 29 -18.85 8.58 -2.44
N VAL A 30 -18.43 8.75 -1.19
CA VAL A 30 -17.07 8.48 -0.75
C VAL A 30 -16.86 6.98 -0.92
N GLN A 31 -16.51 6.56 -2.13
CA GLN A 31 -15.83 5.30 -2.37
C GLN A 31 -14.40 5.48 -1.85
N LEU A 32 -14.29 5.44 -0.53
CA LEU A 32 -13.02 5.26 0.16
C LEU A 32 -12.50 3.90 -0.31
N LEU A 33 -11.57 3.91 -1.26
CA LEU A 33 -10.70 2.77 -1.59
C LEU A 33 -9.79 2.52 -0.36
N ALA A 34 -10.38 2.04 0.73
CA ALA A 34 -9.65 1.38 1.78
C ALA A 34 -9.40 -0.05 1.27
N GLY A 35 -8.16 -0.33 0.88
CA GLY A 35 -7.71 -1.72 0.80
C GLY A 35 -8.03 -2.39 2.13
N GLU A 36 -8.63 -3.58 2.08
CA GLU A 36 -9.07 -4.31 3.26
C GLU A 36 -7.90 -4.43 4.24
N ALA A 37 -8.01 -3.77 5.40
CA ALA A 37 -6.99 -3.85 6.43
C ALA A 37 -6.91 -5.31 6.89
N THR A 38 -5.81 -5.98 6.56
CA THR A 38 -5.56 -7.35 7.01
C THR A 38 -5.55 -7.37 8.55
N PRO A 39 -6.31 -8.28 9.21
CA PRO A 39 -6.35 -8.35 10.66
C PRO A 39 -4.94 -8.47 11.26
N PRO A 40 -4.69 -7.87 12.44
CA PRO A 40 -3.42 -8.03 13.15
C PRO A 40 -3.06 -9.52 13.30
N GLY A 41 -1.86 -9.90 12.87
CA GLY A 41 -1.37 -11.28 12.94
C GLY A 41 -1.66 -12.15 11.71
N GLN A 42 -2.37 -11.65 10.70
CA GLN A 42 -2.53 -12.37 9.43
C GLN A 42 -1.52 -11.90 8.38
N ILE A 43 -0.94 -12.84 7.63
CA ILE A 43 -0.06 -12.56 6.49
C ILE A 43 -0.94 -12.19 5.29
N PRO A 44 -0.82 -10.96 4.73
CA PRO A 44 -1.61 -10.57 3.56
C PRO A 44 -1.39 -11.51 2.38
N GLU A 45 -2.48 -11.90 1.70
CA GLU A 45 -2.42 -12.75 0.51
C GLU A 45 -1.58 -12.11 -0.60
N LYS A 46 -1.87 -10.83 -0.87
CA LYS A 46 -1.15 -10.00 -1.84
C LYS A 46 -0.91 -8.60 -1.32
N ILE A 47 0.16 -7.97 -1.80
CA ILE A 47 0.47 -6.56 -1.50
C ILE A 47 0.94 -5.82 -2.76
N THR A 48 0.78 -4.51 -2.75
CA THR A 48 1.49 -3.62 -3.67
C THR A 48 2.75 -3.12 -2.98
N ILE A 49 3.91 -3.32 -3.59
CA ILE A 49 5.19 -2.81 -3.09
C ILE A 49 5.45 -1.47 -3.78
N ASN A 50 5.21 -0.41 -3.02
CA ASN A 50 5.55 0.97 -3.35
C ASN A 50 5.91 1.68 -2.04
N VAL A 51 7.21 1.95 -1.84
CA VAL A 51 7.69 2.51 -0.56
C VAL A 51 7.22 3.94 -0.34
N GLN A 52 7.10 4.73 -1.40
CA GLN A 52 6.67 6.14 -1.28
C GLN A 52 5.21 6.23 -0.88
N THR A 53 4.36 5.33 -1.39
CA THR A 53 2.95 5.24 -0.97
C THR A 53 2.83 4.64 0.43
N SER A 54 3.66 3.65 0.78
CA SER A 54 3.52 2.90 2.03
C SER A 54 4.15 3.60 3.24
N CYS A 55 5.21 4.37 3.01
CA CYS A 55 6.06 5.05 3.99
C CYS A 55 6.56 6.39 3.44
N PRO A 56 5.65 7.37 3.21
CA PRO A 56 5.99 8.67 2.60
C PRO A 56 6.96 9.51 3.44
N GLN A 57 7.16 9.18 4.72
CA GLN A 57 8.08 9.88 5.61
C GLN A 57 9.56 9.55 5.40
N ILE A 58 9.88 8.50 4.63
CA ILE A 58 11.28 8.14 4.37
C ILE A 58 11.84 9.15 3.36
N ALA A 59 12.72 10.03 3.83
CA ALA A 59 13.33 11.07 3.04
C ALA A 59 14.30 10.52 1.98
N ASP A 60 14.57 11.33 0.95
CA ASP A 60 15.61 11.08 -0.06
C ASP A 60 15.48 9.78 -0.87
N LEU A 61 14.32 9.14 -0.85
CA LEU A 61 13.99 8.04 -1.76
C LEU A 61 13.86 8.55 -3.19
N ASP A 62 14.49 7.85 -4.13
CA ASP A 62 14.22 8.03 -5.55
C ASP A 62 12.73 7.83 -5.83
N GLN A 63 12.20 8.63 -6.76
CA GLN A 63 10.81 8.51 -7.17
C GLN A 63 10.49 7.08 -7.67
N ASP A 64 9.53 6.43 -7.03
CA ASP A 64 9.04 5.13 -7.44
C ASP A 64 8.08 5.30 -8.62
N LYS A 65 8.60 5.04 -9.82
CA LYS A 65 7.83 5.06 -11.07
C LYS A 65 7.38 3.67 -11.51
N LYS A 66 7.69 2.64 -10.72
CA LYS A 66 7.58 1.23 -11.10
C LYS A 66 7.24 0.41 -9.87
N GLU A 67 6.03 0.56 -9.36
CA GLU A 67 5.55 -0.28 -8.28
C GLU A 67 5.40 -1.75 -8.71
N VAL A 68 5.54 -2.67 -7.76
CA VAL A 68 5.21 -4.09 -7.97
C VAL A 68 3.79 -4.30 -7.45
N LYS A 69 2.86 -4.58 -8.35
CA LYS A 69 1.45 -4.83 -8.02
C LYS A 69 1.23 -6.31 -7.74
N GLU A 70 0.27 -6.62 -6.88
CA GLU A 70 -0.23 -7.99 -6.68
C GLU A 70 0.87 -8.99 -6.25
N PHE A 71 1.91 -8.53 -5.55
CA PHE A 71 2.96 -9.41 -5.04
C PHE A 71 2.35 -10.45 -4.10
N SER A 72 2.52 -11.73 -4.41
CA SER A 72 1.92 -12.85 -3.67
C SER A 72 2.63 -13.11 -2.33
N HIS A 73 2.45 -12.19 -1.39
CA HIS A 73 3.17 -12.11 -0.13
C HIS A 73 3.04 -13.39 0.71
N LYS A 74 1.82 -13.86 0.96
CA LYS A 74 1.60 -15.09 1.73
C LYS A 74 2.20 -16.33 1.08
N LEU A 75 2.07 -16.46 -0.24
CA LEU A 75 2.66 -17.60 -0.96
C LEU A 75 4.20 -17.59 -0.89
N HIS A 76 4.82 -16.42 -0.92
CA HIS A 76 6.26 -16.34 -0.69
C HIS A 76 6.63 -16.81 0.72
N ALA A 77 5.96 -16.28 1.74
CA ALA A 77 6.23 -16.63 3.13
C ALA A 77 6.00 -18.13 3.42
N GLU A 78 4.85 -18.68 3.03
CA GLU A 78 4.42 -20.02 3.48
C GLU A 78 4.85 -21.15 2.55
N LYS A 79 5.15 -20.87 1.28
CA LYS A 79 5.31 -21.92 0.26
C LYS A 79 6.57 -21.80 -0.57
N TYR A 80 6.84 -20.63 -1.16
CA TYR A 80 7.88 -20.53 -2.19
C TYR A 80 9.29 -20.41 -1.62
N LEU A 81 9.45 -19.91 -0.40
CA LEU A 81 10.75 -19.73 0.23
C LEU A 81 11.28 -21.00 0.91
N LEU A 82 10.45 -22.01 1.20
CA LEU A 82 10.89 -23.24 1.85
C LEU A 82 11.96 -23.97 1.03
N GLY A 83 13.10 -24.26 1.64
CA GLY A 83 14.26 -24.90 1.04
C GLY A 83 15.05 -24.02 0.06
N LYS A 84 14.77 -22.71 0.00
CA LYS A 84 15.38 -21.79 -1.00
C LYS A 84 16.40 -20.80 -0.44
N SER A 85 16.77 -20.93 0.83
CA SER A 85 17.72 -20.03 1.51
C SER A 85 19.08 -19.92 0.79
N ALA A 86 19.54 -20.99 0.17
CA ALA A 86 20.79 -21.00 -0.60
C ALA A 86 20.83 -20.05 -1.81
N PHE A 87 19.67 -19.57 -2.28
CA PHE A 87 19.58 -18.67 -3.44
C PHE A 87 19.39 -17.19 -3.04
N ALA A 88 19.00 -16.93 -1.80
CA ALA A 88 18.64 -15.60 -1.33
C ALA A 88 19.88 -14.72 -1.05
N ALA A 89 19.68 -13.41 -1.12
CA ALA A 89 20.73 -12.45 -0.78
C ALA A 89 21.06 -12.45 0.73
N HIS A 90 20.05 -12.71 1.56
CA HIS A 90 20.19 -12.81 3.00
C HIS A 90 19.83 -14.24 3.45
N PRO A 91 20.68 -14.90 4.24
CA PRO A 91 20.37 -16.21 4.80
C PRO A 91 19.13 -16.18 5.68
N TYR A 92 18.30 -17.22 5.57
CA TYR A 92 17.18 -17.48 6.47
C TYR A 92 17.03 -18.99 6.73
N THR A 93 16.09 -19.38 7.59
CA THR A 93 15.77 -20.79 7.85
C THR A 93 14.34 -21.10 7.44
N ASP A 94 14.04 -22.36 7.13
CA ASP A 94 12.68 -22.79 6.80
C ASP A 94 11.69 -22.62 7.96
N ALA A 95 12.20 -22.56 9.20
CA ALA A 95 11.39 -22.24 10.38
C ALA A 95 10.95 -20.77 10.41
N PHE A 96 11.67 -19.88 9.72
CA PHE A 96 11.35 -18.45 9.66
C PHE A 96 11.74 -17.83 8.31
N THR A 97 10.95 -18.13 7.29
CA THR A 97 11.12 -17.64 5.91
C THR A 97 10.95 -16.13 5.78
N CYS A 98 10.25 -15.47 6.71
CA CYS A 98 10.03 -14.03 6.68
C CYS A 98 11.33 -13.22 6.69
N ALA A 99 12.41 -13.76 7.29
CA ALA A 99 13.74 -13.15 7.29
C ALA A 99 14.36 -13.00 5.90
N ALA A 100 13.86 -13.72 4.88
CA ALA A 100 14.33 -13.59 3.49
C ALA A 100 14.10 -12.18 2.92
N CYS A 101 13.04 -11.49 3.37
CA CYS A 101 12.65 -10.16 2.90
C CYS A 101 12.65 -9.12 4.03
N HIS A 102 12.35 -9.52 5.26
CA HIS A 102 12.43 -8.67 6.44
C HIS A 102 13.82 -8.79 7.07
N THR A 103 14.85 -8.33 6.35
CA THR A 103 16.25 -8.44 6.77
C THR A 103 16.45 -7.94 8.19
N GLY A 104 17.05 -8.77 9.05
CA GLY A 104 17.30 -8.45 10.46
C GLY A 104 16.15 -8.78 11.41
N ALA A 105 15.00 -9.26 10.91
CA ALA A 105 13.98 -9.86 11.77
C ALA A 105 14.38 -11.28 12.18
N GLU A 106 14.24 -11.59 13.47
CA GLU A 106 14.51 -12.93 14.02
C GLU A 106 13.22 -13.67 14.38
N SER A 107 12.08 -12.98 14.40
CA SER A 107 10.77 -13.57 14.72
C SER A 107 9.62 -12.76 14.08
N PRO A 108 8.40 -13.32 14.03
CA PRO A 108 7.21 -12.59 13.61
C PRO A 108 6.96 -11.33 14.46
N GLU A 109 7.23 -11.41 15.76
CA GLU A 109 7.06 -10.29 16.71
C GLU A 109 8.05 -9.16 16.42
N ALA A 110 9.27 -9.47 15.95
CA ALA A 110 10.21 -8.44 15.49
C ALA A 110 9.70 -7.70 14.24
N ILE A 111 8.84 -8.32 13.44
CA ILE A 111 8.18 -7.70 12.29
C ILE A 111 6.96 -6.89 12.73
N THR A 112 6.18 -7.35 13.70
CA THR A 112 4.94 -6.67 14.09
C THR A 112 5.11 -5.67 15.24
N GLY A 113 6.23 -5.72 15.97
CA GLY A 113 6.45 -4.99 17.21
C GLY A 113 6.87 -3.52 17.08
N ALA A 114 7.47 -3.12 15.94
CA ALA A 114 7.81 -1.72 15.66
C ALA A 114 7.12 -1.24 14.39
N ASP A 115 6.93 0.08 14.28
CA ASP A 115 6.27 0.70 13.12
C ASP A 115 6.95 0.23 11.82
N LYS A 116 6.13 -0.12 10.83
CA LYS A 116 6.64 -0.72 9.58
C LYS A 116 7.63 0.20 8.87
N CYS A 117 7.42 1.52 8.95
CA CYS A 117 8.22 2.49 8.24
C CYS A 117 9.48 2.86 9.02
N GLU A 118 9.44 2.86 10.36
CA GLU A 118 10.65 2.93 11.18
C GLU A 118 11.58 1.74 10.91
N ARG A 119 11.04 0.52 10.89
CA ARG A 119 11.82 -0.69 10.57
C ARG A 119 12.40 -0.64 9.16
N LEU A 120 11.60 -0.22 8.17
CA LEU A 120 12.07 -0.09 6.80
C LEU A 120 13.16 0.98 6.67
N THR A 121 13.01 2.11 7.37
CA THR A 121 14.04 3.15 7.43
C THR A 121 15.34 2.60 7.98
N ALA A 122 15.29 1.89 9.11
CA ALA A 122 16.48 1.28 9.72
C ALA A 122 17.16 0.25 8.79
N ALA A 123 16.37 -0.56 8.07
CA ALA A 123 16.88 -1.50 7.08
C ALA A 123 17.57 -0.79 5.91
N ILE A 124 16.95 0.28 5.40
CA ILE A 124 17.51 1.11 4.32
C ILE A 124 18.83 1.74 4.74
N GLU A 125 18.90 2.33 5.94
CA GLU A 125 20.14 2.92 6.46
C GLU A 125 21.26 1.90 6.60
N LYS A 126 20.94 0.70 7.10
CA LYS A 126 21.91 -0.40 7.22
C LYS A 126 22.48 -0.85 5.86
N GLU A 127 21.68 -0.77 4.80
CA GLU A 127 22.06 -1.14 3.43
C GLU A 127 22.66 0.05 2.63
N GLY A 128 23.02 1.14 3.31
CA GLY A 128 23.73 2.29 2.70
C GLY A 128 22.84 3.47 2.33
N GLY A 129 21.64 3.55 2.90
CA GLY A 129 20.75 4.72 2.85
C GLY A 129 19.74 4.72 1.70
N PRO A 130 18.85 5.74 1.62
CA PRO A 130 17.71 5.78 0.70
C PRO A 130 18.06 5.58 -0.79
N LYS A 131 19.24 6.05 -1.21
CA LYS A 131 19.74 5.87 -2.59
C LYS A 131 20.05 4.41 -2.95
N LYS A 132 20.20 3.54 -1.95
CA LYS A 132 20.45 2.10 -2.12
C LYS A 132 19.18 1.25 -2.08
N TYR A 133 18.03 1.83 -1.73
CA TYR A 133 16.77 1.08 -1.61
C TYR A 133 16.43 0.24 -2.85
N LYS A 134 16.55 0.81 -4.06
CA LYS A 134 16.30 0.08 -5.31
C LYS A 134 17.24 -1.13 -5.48
N GLU A 135 18.51 -0.94 -5.17
CA GLU A 135 19.53 -2.01 -5.26
C GLU A 135 19.22 -3.12 -4.24
N MET A 136 18.91 -2.74 -3.01
CA MET A 136 18.47 -3.65 -1.94
C MET A 136 17.25 -4.49 -2.35
N MET A 137 16.19 -3.86 -2.85
CA MET A 137 14.97 -4.59 -3.26
C MET A 137 15.23 -5.53 -4.45
N HIS A 138 16.04 -5.12 -5.42
CA HIS A 138 16.42 -6.02 -6.51
C HIS A 138 17.34 -7.15 -6.04
N ALA A 139 18.18 -6.93 -5.02
CA ALA A 139 18.98 -7.98 -4.43
C ALA A 139 18.09 -9.04 -3.75
N VAL A 140 17.07 -8.61 -3.01
CA VAL A 140 16.11 -9.53 -2.36
C VAL A 140 15.30 -10.31 -3.41
N CYS A 141 14.66 -9.63 -4.36
CA CYS A 141 13.74 -10.28 -5.28
C CYS A 141 14.45 -10.88 -6.51
N GLN A 142 15.16 -10.04 -7.26
CA GLN A 142 15.66 -10.39 -8.58
C GLN A 142 16.84 -11.38 -8.48
N ASN A 143 17.75 -11.21 -7.52
CA ASN A 143 18.90 -12.11 -7.43
C ASN A 143 18.48 -13.51 -6.99
N CYS A 144 17.53 -13.64 -6.05
CA CYS A 144 16.98 -14.94 -5.66
C CYS A 144 16.43 -15.70 -6.88
N HIS A 145 15.55 -15.07 -7.64
CA HIS A 145 14.99 -15.67 -8.85
C HIS A 145 16.05 -15.98 -9.91
N LYS A 146 17.00 -15.08 -10.15
CA LYS A 146 18.11 -15.33 -11.09
C LYS A 146 18.98 -16.51 -10.66
N ASN A 147 19.27 -16.63 -9.37
CA ASN A 147 20.09 -17.71 -8.83
C ASN A 147 19.36 -19.06 -8.94
N MET A 148 18.07 -19.09 -8.63
CA MET A 148 17.23 -20.28 -8.84
C MET A 148 17.19 -20.70 -10.31
N GLN A 149 16.95 -19.75 -11.23
CA GLN A 149 16.95 -20.02 -12.68
C GLN A 149 18.29 -20.55 -13.17
N LYS A 150 19.42 -19.96 -12.71
CA LYS A 150 20.77 -20.44 -13.03
C LYS A 150 21.04 -21.84 -12.52
N ALA A 151 20.46 -22.20 -11.37
CA ALA A 151 20.57 -23.53 -10.78
C ALA A 151 19.60 -24.56 -11.43
N GLY A 152 18.80 -24.15 -12.42
CA GLY A 152 17.87 -25.04 -13.10
C GLY A 152 16.59 -25.35 -12.31
N GLU A 153 16.26 -24.54 -11.30
CA GLU A 153 15.00 -24.70 -10.55
C GLU A 153 13.80 -24.48 -11.48
N SER A 154 12.97 -25.51 -11.62
CA SER A 154 11.79 -25.48 -12.50
C SER A 154 10.69 -24.54 -12.00
N LYS A 155 10.74 -24.13 -10.73
CA LYS A 155 9.77 -23.24 -10.07
C LYS A 155 10.48 -22.03 -9.50
N SER A 156 10.81 -21.06 -10.35
CA SER A 156 11.33 -19.75 -9.97
C SER A 156 10.34 -18.64 -10.34
N GLY A 157 10.38 -17.54 -9.58
CA GLY A 157 9.69 -16.30 -9.95
C GLY A 157 10.38 -15.54 -11.10
N PRO A 158 9.81 -14.39 -11.51
CA PRO A 158 10.29 -13.57 -12.62
C PRO A 158 11.62 -12.89 -12.34
N ALA A 159 12.44 -12.71 -13.38
CA ALA A 159 13.73 -12.03 -13.27
C ALA A 159 13.83 -10.78 -14.16
N LYS A 160 12.81 -10.50 -14.98
CA LYS A 160 12.78 -9.35 -15.90
C LYS A 160 11.90 -8.23 -15.37
N CYS A 161 12.26 -6.98 -15.68
CA CYS A 161 11.60 -5.80 -15.13
C CYS A 161 10.08 -5.78 -15.40
N ASN A 162 9.65 -6.09 -16.62
CA ASN A 162 8.25 -6.02 -17.03
C ASN A 162 7.38 -7.18 -16.53
N GLU A 163 7.99 -8.19 -15.91
CA GLU A 163 7.29 -9.31 -15.29
C GLU A 163 6.98 -9.02 -13.81
N CYS A 164 7.75 -8.13 -13.17
CA CYS A 164 7.50 -7.66 -11.79
C CYS A 164 6.78 -6.32 -11.74
N HIS A 165 7.27 -5.35 -12.52
CA HIS A 165 6.71 -4.01 -12.61
C HIS A 165 5.81 -3.98 -13.83
N SER A 166 4.49 -4.02 -13.61
CA SER A 166 3.51 -3.89 -14.69
C SER A 166 3.91 -2.76 -15.65
N LYS A 167 3.73 -2.99 -16.96
CA LYS A 167 4.03 -1.98 -17.98
C LYS A 167 3.19 -0.72 -17.79
#